data_AF-A0A9P7VL25-F1
#
_entry.id   AF-A0A9P7VL25-F1
#
_cell.length_a   1.000
_cell.length_b   1.000
_cell.length_c   1.000
_cell.angle_alpha   90.00
_cell.angle_beta   90.00
_cell.angle_gamma   90.00
#
_symmetry.space_group_name_H-M   'P 1'
#
loop_
_entity.id
_entity.type
_entity.pdbx_description
1 polymer ?
#
loop_
_entity_poly.entity_id
_entity_poly.type
_entity_poly.pdbx_seq_one_letter_code
_entity_poly.pdbx_strand_id
1 'polypeptide(L)' 'VYCTDNSELRIVKMSDWLKTKETMHEFTALYTSAHIGQVEHYHCTLMNKAKTM' A
#
# COMPACT_ATOMS: atom_id res chain seq x y z
N VAL A 1 -3.83 10.15 6.32
CA VAL A 1 -3.03 10.10 5.09
C VAL A 1 -2.83 8.64 4.72
N TYR A 2 -3.16 8.27 3.49
CA TYR A 2 -2.99 6.92 2.95
C TYR A 2 -1.69 6.90 2.13
N CYS A 3 -0.73 6.05 2.51
CA CYS A 3 0.58 5.99 1.88
C CYS A 3 0.76 4.66 1.16
N THR A 4 1.15 4.70 -0.11
CA THR A 4 1.38 3.51 -0.94
C THR A 4 2.66 3.63 -1.74
N ASP A 5 3.15 2.53 -2.28
CA ASP A 5 4.21 2.60 -3.28
C ASP A 5 3.70 3.20 -4.61
N ASN A 6 4.64 3.51 -5.51
CA ASN A 6 4.39 4.21 -6.77
C ASN A 6 3.77 3.34 -7.88
N SER A 7 3.35 2.10 -7.58
CA SER A 7 2.80 1.16 -8.55
C SER A 7 1.32 1.43 -8.88
N GLU A 8 0.52 0.38 -8.98
CA GLU A 8 -0.82 0.36 -9.57
C GLU A 8 -1.82 1.29 -8.87
N LEU A 9 -1.57 1.66 -7.61
CA LEU A 9 -2.45 2.56 -6.86
C LEU A 9 -2.35 4.02 -7.30
N ARG A 10 -1.44 4.37 -8.21
CA ARG A 10 -1.34 5.70 -8.83
C ARG A 10 -2.50 6.04 -9.78
N ILE A 11 -3.43 5.12 -10.04
CA ILE A 11 -4.55 5.33 -10.96
C ILE A 11 -5.49 6.45 -10.47
N VAL A 12 -5.92 7.32 -11.40
CA VAL A 12 -6.80 8.48 -11.15
C VAL A 12 -8.06 8.12 -10.36
N LYS A 13 -8.66 6.94 -10.64
CA LYS A 13 -9.85 6.44 -9.92
C LYS A 13 -9.62 6.29 -8.41
N MET A 14 -8.41 5.90 -8.00
CA MET A 14 -8.06 5.74 -6.58
C MET A 14 -7.96 7.11 -5.90
N SER A 15 -7.31 8.07 -6.57
CA SER A 15 -7.23 9.45 -6.09
C SER A 15 -8.62 10.09 -5.95
N ASP A 16 -9.49 9.90 -6.94
CA ASP A 16 -10.85 10.44 -6.89
C ASP A 16 -11.70 9.79 -5.81
N TRP A 17 -11.57 8.48 -5.60
CA TRP A 17 -12.21 7.80 -4.49
C TRP A 17 -11.71 8.30 -3.13
N LEU A 18 -10.40 8.48 -2.95
CA LEU A 18 -9.82 9.01 -1.70
C LEU A 18 -10.25 10.45 -1.41
N LYS A 19 -10.44 11.28 -2.44
CA LYS A 19 -11.05 12.62 -2.29
C LYS A 19 -12.47 12.56 -1.72
N THR A 20 -13.29 11.58 -2.14
CA THR A 20 -14.64 11.39 -1.54
C THR A 20 -14.61 11.01 -0.07
N LYS A 21 -13.47 10.55 0.44
CA LYS A 21 -13.24 10.17 1.83
C LYS A 21 -12.45 11.22 2.61
N GLU A 22 -12.28 12.41 2.04
CA GLU A 22 -11.50 13.52 2.64
C GLU A 22 -10.09 13.08 3.07
N THR A 23 -9.52 12.11 2.35
CA THR A 23 -8.24 11.48 2.67
C THR A 23 -7.21 11.81 1.61
N MET A 24 -6.01 12.21 2.04
CA MET A 24 -4.87 12.45 1.14
C MET A 24 -4.15 11.15 0.81
N HIS A 25 -3.73 11.03 -0.45
CA HIS A 25 -2.90 9.94 -0.94
C HIS A 25 -1.46 10.42 -1.09
N GLU A 26 -0.54 9.80 -0.36
CA GLU A 26 0.90 10.01 -0.48
C GLU A 26 1.58 8.79 -1.08
N PHE A 27 2.68 9.03 -1.80
CA PHE A 27 3.48 7.97 -2.39
C PHE A 27 4.83 7.88 -1.69
N THR A 28 5.31 6.67 -1.49
CA THR A 28 6.66 6.43 -0.96
C THR A 28 7.72 6.82 -1.99
N ALA A 29 8.99 6.90 -1.58
CA ALA A 29 10.06 7.19 -2.54
C ALA A 29 10.17 6.10 -3.63
N LEU A 30 10.55 6.51 -4.84
CA LEU A 30 10.78 5.61 -5.96
C LEU A 30 11.89 4.59 -5.64
N TYR A 31 11.70 3.35 -6.09
CA TYR A 31 12.68 2.26 -6.03
C TYR A 31 13.13 1.83 -4.62
N THR A 32 12.32 2.06 -3.58
CA THR A 32 12.62 1.53 -2.24
C THR A 32 11.38 0.90 -1.58
N SER A 33 11.52 -0.35 -1.13
CA SER A 33 10.53 -1.03 -0.30
C SER A 33 10.68 -0.73 1.19
N ALA A 34 11.71 0.03 1.60
CA ALA A 34 11.99 0.30 3.01
C ALA A 34 10.81 0.98 3.73
N HIS A 35 10.03 1.79 3.01
CA HIS A 35 8.85 2.47 3.55
C HIS A 35 7.64 1.55 3.73
N ILE A 36 7.60 0.39 3.08
CA ILE A 36 6.48 -0.57 3.13
C ILE A 36 6.84 -1.89 3.83
N GLY A 37 8.04 -2.01 4.40
CA GLY A 37 8.53 -3.26 4.99
C GLY A 37 7.62 -3.84 6.08
N GLN A 38 6.90 -3.01 6.83
CA GLN A 38 5.89 -3.48 7.79
C GLN A 38 4.72 -4.20 7.09
N VAL A 39 4.24 -3.67 5.96
CA VAL A 39 3.17 -4.27 5.17
C VAL A 39 3.66 -5.59 4.54
N GLU A 40 4.88 -5.62 4.01
CA GLU A 40 5.49 -6.84 3.49
C GLU A 40 5.63 -7.92 4.57
N HIS A 41 6.03 -7.54 5.79
CA HIS A 41 6.12 -8.48 6.91
C HIS A 41 4.76 -9.07 7.30
N TYR A 42 3.72 -8.24 7.37
CA TYR A 42 2.35 -8.73 7.61
C TYR A 42 1.86 -9.63 6.48
N HIS A 43 2.13 -9.27 5.22
CA HIS A 43 1.78 -10.08 4.06
C HIS A 43 2.43 -11.48 4.15
N CYS A 44 3.74 -11.54 4.40
CA CYS A 44 4.46 -12.80 4.58
C CYS A 44 3.90 -13.62 5.73
N THR A 45 3.57 -12.98 6.86
CA THR A 45 2.98 -13.67 8.02
C THR A 45 1.63 -14.29 7.69
N LEU A 46 0.77 -13.54 6.99
CA LEU A 46 -0.55 -14.01 6.57
C LEU A 46 -0.43 -15.18 5.57
N MET A 47 0.45 -15.06 4.59
CA MET A 47 0.69 -16.11 3.60
C MET A 47 1.29 -17.38 4.23
N ASN A 48 2.20 -17.23 5.19
CA ASN A 48 2.76 -18.36 5.91
C ASN A 48 1.68 -19.09 6.71
N LYS A 49 0.83 -18.36 7.43
CA LYS A 49 -0.31 -18.95 8.14
C LYS A 49 -1.23 -19.71 7.19
N ALA A 50 -1.60 -19.11 6.06
CA ALA A 50 -2.47 -19.72 5.06
C ALA A 50 -1.87 -20.99 4.43
N LYS A 51 -0.55 -21.06 4.25
CA LYS A 51 0.14 -22.26 3.73
C LYS A 51 0.24 -23.39 4.75
N THR A 52 0.27 -23.07 6.04
CA THR A 52 0.41 -24.05 7.13
C THR A 52 -0.92 -24.57 7.67
N MET A 53 -2.05 -23.97 7.27
CA MET A 53 -3.40 -24.45 7.57
C MET A 53 -3.87 -25.43 6.51
#